data_AF-A0A6J5BYM6-F1
#
_entry.id   AF-A0A6J5BYM6-F1
#
_cell.length_a   1.000
_cell.length_b   1.000
_cell.length_c   1.000
_cell.angle_alpha   90.00
_cell.angle_beta   90.00
_cell.angle_gamma   90.00
#
_symmetry.space_group_name_H-M   'P 1'
#
loop_
_entity.id
_entity.type
_entity.pdbx_description
1 polymer ?
#
loop_
_entity_poly.entity_id
_entity_poly.type
_entity_poly.pdbx_seq_one_letter_code
_entity_poly.pdbx_strand_id
1 'polypeptide(L)'
;MRVAVISAYYKEPRHVLRKCHESAITQAAEVTHFMVADGFPDSDVDSWPGVVHIKIPNHADYGDTPRGVGAACAAANGFDAICFLDADNWYEPNHVETMRMIIEETGAQVVTAARNIFTADGRMLGVCKESNGVDFNDTNCFFLTRSAFPACAAWLFKDPRESISGDRVFWRAVQAGGYLHFHSTAPTVNYVSTLASHYEMFGEIPPDDSKVIAKLPGHEHFQMVSYAQYKAMGGASGR
;
A
#
# COMPACT_ATOMS: atom_id res chain seq x y z
N MET A 1 -16.94 -5.93 13.30
CA MET A 1 -16.39 -4.72 12.64
C MET A 1 -16.38 -5.01 11.16
N ARG A 2 -17.08 -4.20 10.34
CA ARG A 2 -17.05 -4.32 8.88
C ARG A 2 -15.79 -3.66 8.34
N VAL A 3 -14.94 -4.43 7.66
CA VAL A 3 -13.64 -3.95 7.16
C VAL A 3 -13.65 -3.86 5.65
N ALA A 4 -13.28 -2.71 5.10
CA ALA A 4 -13.05 -2.53 3.68
C ALA A 4 -11.54 -2.67 3.39
N VAL A 5 -11.17 -3.63 2.55
CA VAL A 5 -9.82 -3.68 1.97
C VAL A 5 -9.89 -3.00 0.61
N ILE A 6 -9.05 -2.00 0.37
CA ILE A 6 -9.05 -1.23 -0.87
C ILE A 6 -7.78 -1.53 -1.64
N SER A 7 -7.94 -2.04 -2.86
CA SER A 7 -6.85 -2.31 -3.77
C SER A 7 -6.98 -1.50 -5.05
N ALA A 8 -6.05 -0.56 -5.21
CA ALA A 8 -5.83 0.11 -6.48
C ALA A 8 -5.15 -0.86 -7.43
N TYR A 9 -5.65 -0.97 -8.66
CA TYR A 9 -5.03 -1.80 -9.68
C TYR A 9 -5.07 -1.13 -11.04
N TYR A 10 -4.11 -1.49 -11.90
CA TYR A 10 -3.92 -0.91 -13.21
C TYR A 10 -3.87 -2.00 -14.28
N LYS A 11 -2.74 -2.72 -14.41
CA LYS A 11 -2.50 -3.70 -15.49
C LYS A 11 -1.86 -4.99 -15.00
N GLU A 12 -1.98 -5.26 -13.70
CA GLU A 12 -1.48 -6.48 -13.11
C GLU A 12 -2.15 -7.69 -13.78
N PRO A 13 -1.41 -8.78 -14.02
CA PRO A 13 -2.00 -9.99 -14.56
C PRO A 13 -3.13 -10.51 -13.69
N ARG A 14 -4.17 -11.09 -14.31
CA ARG A 14 -5.34 -11.61 -13.59
C ARG A 14 -5.02 -12.55 -12.42
N HIS A 15 -4.00 -13.40 -12.55
CA HIS A 15 -3.61 -14.31 -11.48
C HIS A 15 -3.01 -13.58 -10.27
N VAL A 16 -2.36 -12.44 -10.49
CA VAL A 16 -1.84 -11.55 -9.44
C VAL A 16 -3.02 -10.87 -8.72
N LEU A 17 -3.94 -10.28 -9.50
CA LEU A 17 -5.19 -9.71 -8.98
C LEU A 17 -5.98 -10.73 -8.15
N ARG A 18 -6.07 -11.97 -8.63
CA ARG A 18 -6.75 -13.08 -7.94
C ARG A 18 -6.11 -13.38 -6.59
N LYS A 19 -4.78 -13.51 -6.55
CA LYS A 19 -4.02 -13.78 -5.32
C LYS A 19 -4.24 -12.69 -4.27
N CYS A 20 -4.14 -11.42 -4.68
CA CYS A 20 -4.45 -10.28 -3.82
C CYS A 20 -5.87 -10.41 -3.26
N HIS A 21 -6.85 -10.64 -4.14
CA HIS A 21 -8.25 -10.74 -3.75
C HIS A 21 -8.57 -11.88 -2.79
N GLU A 22 -8.07 -13.08 -3.09
CA GLU A 22 -8.23 -14.25 -2.23
C GLU A 22 -7.61 -14.02 -0.85
N SER A 23 -6.44 -13.37 -0.77
CA SER A 23 -5.81 -13.06 0.51
C SER A 23 -6.62 -12.09 1.38
N ALA A 24 -7.40 -11.19 0.76
CA ALA A 24 -8.24 -10.22 1.45
C ALA A 24 -9.57 -10.85 1.92
N ILE A 25 -10.27 -11.59 1.07
CA ILE A 25 -11.59 -12.15 1.38
C ILE A 25 -11.54 -13.39 2.29
N THR A 26 -10.37 -14.03 2.43
CA THR A 26 -10.17 -15.19 3.32
C THR A 26 -9.81 -14.81 4.75
N GLN A 27 -9.70 -13.51 5.06
CA GLN A 27 -9.48 -13.03 6.42
C GLN A 27 -10.68 -13.35 7.31
N ALA A 28 -10.45 -13.58 8.61
CA ALA A 28 -11.50 -14.03 9.54
C ALA A 28 -12.63 -13.01 9.82
N ALA A 29 -12.46 -11.75 9.45
CA ALA A 29 -13.44 -10.69 9.69
C ALA A 29 -14.46 -10.56 8.55
N GLU A 30 -15.53 -9.80 8.79
CA GLU A 30 -16.45 -9.34 7.74
C GLU A 30 -15.74 -8.36 6.80
N VAL A 31 -14.96 -8.91 5.85
CA VAL A 31 -14.20 -8.16 4.86
C VAL A 31 -15.01 -8.02 3.57
N THR A 32 -15.00 -6.81 3.02
CA THR A 32 -15.37 -6.56 1.61
C THR A 32 -14.17 -5.99 0.89
N HIS A 33 -13.86 -6.55 -0.28
CA HIS A 33 -12.71 -6.13 -1.05
C HIS A 33 -13.13 -5.14 -2.15
N PHE A 34 -12.76 -3.88 -1.99
CA PHE A 34 -12.90 -2.84 -3.01
C PHE A 34 -11.72 -2.92 -3.97
N MET A 35 -11.95 -3.42 -5.18
CA MET A 35 -10.94 -3.39 -6.25
C MET A 35 -11.24 -2.20 -7.16
N VAL A 36 -10.33 -1.24 -7.22
CA VAL A 36 -10.51 0.03 -7.93
C VAL A 36 -9.57 0.08 -9.14
N ALA A 37 -10.15 -0.04 -10.33
CA ALA A 37 -9.43 -0.06 -11.60
C ALA A 37 -9.10 1.36 -12.06
N ASP A 38 -7.81 1.66 -12.24
CA ASP A 38 -7.33 2.96 -12.74
C ASP A 38 -7.30 2.98 -14.29
N GLY A 39 -8.47 3.04 -14.90
CA GLY A 39 -8.64 3.16 -16.36
C GLY A 39 -8.50 1.86 -17.18
N PHE A 40 -8.13 0.73 -16.55
CA PHE A 40 -7.93 -0.56 -17.23
C PHE A 40 -8.62 -1.72 -16.49
N PRO A 41 -9.96 -1.76 -16.44
CA PRO A 41 -10.67 -2.79 -15.70
C PRO A 41 -10.55 -4.18 -16.33
N ASP A 42 -10.29 -5.21 -15.52
CA ASP A 42 -10.46 -6.61 -15.91
C ASP A 42 -11.92 -7.03 -15.64
N SER A 43 -12.66 -7.39 -16.69
CA SER A 43 -14.08 -7.77 -16.60
C SER A 43 -14.31 -8.99 -15.71
N ASP A 44 -13.32 -9.87 -15.56
CA ASP A 44 -13.48 -11.03 -14.70
C ASP A 44 -13.70 -10.62 -13.25
N VAL A 45 -13.12 -9.50 -12.80
CA VAL A 45 -13.23 -8.98 -11.43
C VAL A 45 -14.69 -8.72 -11.05
N ASP A 46 -15.56 -8.34 -12.00
CA ASP A 46 -17.00 -8.12 -11.72
C ASP A 46 -17.72 -9.37 -11.17
N SER A 47 -17.18 -10.56 -11.44
CA SER A 47 -17.77 -11.84 -11.05
C SER A 47 -17.22 -12.42 -9.74
N TRP A 48 -16.26 -11.76 -9.09
CA TRP A 48 -15.58 -12.35 -7.95
C TRP A 48 -16.42 -12.24 -6.67
N PRO A 49 -16.53 -13.31 -5.85
CA PRO A 49 -17.27 -13.26 -4.61
C PRO A 49 -16.70 -12.22 -3.64
N GLY A 50 -17.57 -11.43 -2.99
CA GLY A 50 -17.14 -10.48 -1.95
C GLY A 50 -16.38 -9.25 -2.46
N VAL A 51 -16.37 -9.01 -3.78
CA VAL A 51 -15.74 -7.84 -4.40
C VAL A 51 -16.74 -6.69 -4.58
N VAL A 52 -16.25 -5.47 -4.44
CA VAL A 52 -16.87 -4.26 -4.99
C VAL A 52 -15.91 -3.73 -6.05
N HIS A 53 -16.27 -3.87 -7.32
CA HIS A 53 -15.43 -3.42 -8.42
C HIS A 53 -15.80 -1.99 -8.83
N ILE A 54 -14.87 -1.06 -8.65
CA ILE A 54 -15.02 0.35 -9.03
C ILE A 54 -14.11 0.61 -10.23
N LYS A 55 -14.64 1.30 -11.25
CA LYS A 55 -13.93 1.59 -12.50
C LYS A 55 -13.85 3.11 -12.65
N ILE A 56 -12.65 3.66 -12.66
CA ILE A 56 -12.40 5.10 -12.83
C ILE A 56 -11.55 5.36 -14.07
N PRO A 57 -11.48 6.60 -14.60
CA PRO A 57 -10.48 6.98 -15.61
C PRO A 57 -9.04 6.74 -15.12
N ASN A 58 -8.08 6.63 -16.04
CA ASN A 58 -6.66 6.52 -15.68
C ASN A 58 -6.12 7.85 -15.14
N HIS A 59 -5.60 7.86 -13.92
CA HIS A 59 -5.00 9.03 -13.28
C HIS A 59 -3.47 9.00 -13.33
N ALA A 60 -2.86 7.81 -13.46
CA ALA A 60 -1.40 7.63 -13.51
C ALA A 60 -0.65 8.26 -12.31
N ASP A 61 -1.26 8.17 -11.13
CA ASP A 61 -0.83 8.82 -9.89
C ASP A 61 -0.37 7.81 -8.82
N TYR A 62 0.24 6.70 -9.26
CA TYR A 62 0.74 5.63 -8.40
C TYR A 62 -0.34 5.03 -7.46
N GLY A 63 -1.61 5.11 -7.88
CA GLY A 63 -2.75 4.53 -7.19
C GLY A 63 -3.38 5.45 -6.14
N ASP A 64 -3.03 6.74 -6.11
CA ASP A 64 -3.57 7.68 -5.15
C ASP A 64 -5.09 7.86 -5.31
N THR A 65 -5.54 8.28 -6.48
CA THR A 65 -6.96 8.46 -6.77
C THR A 65 -7.77 7.18 -6.53
N PRO A 66 -7.40 6.00 -7.05
CA PRO A 66 -8.18 4.79 -6.78
C PRO A 66 -8.26 4.42 -5.29
N ARG A 67 -7.19 4.61 -4.49
CA ARG A 67 -7.24 4.43 -3.03
C ARG A 67 -8.20 5.40 -2.37
N GLY A 68 -8.14 6.68 -2.75
CA GLY A 68 -9.04 7.73 -2.24
C GLY A 68 -10.51 7.48 -2.59
N VAL A 69 -10.80 7.09 -3.84
CA VAL A 69 -12.17 6.75 -4.29
C VAL A 69 -12.70 5.54 -3.55
N GLY A 70 -11.91 4.46 -3.45
CA GLY A 70 -12.28 3.28 -2.67
C GLY A 70 -12.57 3.62 -1.20
N ALA A 71 -11.76 4.49 -0.60
CA ALA A 71 -11.93 4.91 0.79
C ALA A 71 -13.19 5.75 1.00
N ALA A 72 -13.48 6.69 0.09
CA ALA A 72 -14.69 7.48 0.11
C ALA A 72 -15.95 6.59 -0.03
N CYS A 73 -15.93 5.63 -0.96
CA CYS A 73 -17.02 4.67 -1.14
C CYS A 73 -17.21 3.79 0.11
N ALA A 74 -16.14 3.24 0.68
CA ALA A 74 -16.22 2.45 1.91
C ALA A 74 -16.78 3.26 3.08
N ALA A 75 -16.30 4.50 3.28
CA ALA A 75 -16.78 5.38 4.33
C ALA A 75 -18.29 5.68 4.19
N ALA A 76 -18.74 6.01 2.98
CA ALA A 76 -20.14 6.29 2.68
C ALA A 76 -21.05 5.06 2.85
N ASN A 77 -20.53 3.85 2.65
CA ASN A 77 -21.26 2.58 2.86
C ASN A 77 -21.23 2.08 4.31
N GLY A 78 -20.76 2.90 5.24
CA GLY A 78 -20.82 2.60 6.67
C GLY A 78 -19.85 1.50 7.12
N PHE A 79 -18.70 1.34 6.44
CA PHE A 79 -17.62 0.46 6.93
C PHE A 79 -16.95 1.03 8.17
N ASP A 80 -16.61 0.18 9.13
CA ASP A 80 -16.05 0.58 10.42
C ASP A 80 -14.53 0.81 10.35
N ALA A 81 -13.87 0.12 9.40
CA ALA A 81 -12.46 0.23 9.17
C ALA A 81 -12.08 0.12 7.68
N ILE A 82 -10.91 0.66 7.35
CA ILE A 82 -10.30 0.65 6.03
C ILE A 82 -8.87 0.12 6.14
N CYS A 83 -8.52 -0.83 5.27
CA CYS A 83 -7.14 -1.22 4.95
C CYS A 83 -6.84 -0.91 3.49
N PHE A 84 -5.57 -0.76 3.15
CA PHE A 84 -5.11 -0.68 1.76
C PHE A 84 -4.24 -1.88 1.42
N LEU A 85 -4.34 -2.38 0.20
CA LEU A 85 -3.50 -3.45 -0.33
C LEU A 85 -3.26 -3.20 -1.81
N ASP A 86 -2.02 -3.05 -2.24
CA ASP A 86 -1.70 -2.95 -3.66
C ASP A 86 -1.98 -4.28 -4.33
N ALA A 87 -2.43 -4.24 -5.58
CA ALA A 87 -2.99 -5.40 -6.25
C ALA A 87 -1.95 -6.49 -6.58
N ASP A 88 -0.66 -6.18 -6.48
CA ASP A 88 0.47 -7.10 -6.61
C ASP A 88 0.95 -7.71 -5.28
N ASN A 89 0.32 -7.32 -4.17
CA ASN A 89 0.64 -7.78 -2.82
C ASN A 89 -0.45 -8.71 -2.25
N TRP A 90 -0.16 -9.33 -1.11
CA TRP A 90 -1.13 -10.18 -0.42
C TRP A 90 -0.95 -10.16 1.10
N TYR A 91 -2.02 -10.47 1.83
CA TYR A 91 -1.97 -10.62 3.28
C TYR A 91 -1.63 -12.05 3.71
N GLU A 92 -1.00 -12.17 4.89
CA GLU A 92 -1.04 -13.40 5.67
C GLU A 92 -2.46 -13.67 6.19
N PRO A 93 -2.85 -14.94 6.46
CA PRO A 93 -4.22 -15.30 6.86
C PRO A 93 -4.73 -14.61 8.13
N ASN A 94 -3.84 -14.12 8.98
CA ASN A 94 -4.15 -13.49 10.27
C ASN A 94 -4.01 -11.96 10.27
N HIS A 95 -3.82 -11.30 9.12
CA HIS A 95 -3.56 -9.86 9.07
C HIS A 95 -4.67 -9.02 9.72
N VAL A 96 -5.90 -9.11 9.21
CA VAL A 96 -7.03 -8.29 9.67
C VAL A 96 -7.39 -8.62 11.12
N GLU A 97 -7.34 -9.89 11.50
CA GLU A 97 -7.62 -10.31 12.88
C GLU A 97 -6.59 -9.76 13.87
N THR A 98 -5.30 -9.76 13.50
CA THR A 98 -4.24 -9.15 14.31
C THR A 98 -4.52 -7.66 14.55
N MET A 99 -4.91 -6.92 13.51
CA MET A 99 -5.21 -5.50 13.62
C MET A 99 -6.43 -5.23 14.50
N ARG A 100 -7.48 -6.04 14.34
CA ARG A 100 -8.70 -5.95 15.13
C ARG A 100 -8.43 -6.15 16.62
N MET A 101 -7.67 -7.19 16.98
CA MET A 101 -7.30 -7.46 18.38
C MET A 101 -6.54 -6.28 18.99
N ILE A 102 -5.57 -5.71 18.26
CA ILE A 102 -4.82 -4.54 18.75
C ILE A 102 -5.76 -3.36 19.01
N ILE A 103 -6.72 -3.08 18.13
CA ILE A 103 -7.70 -2.00 18.34
C ILE A 103 -8.54 -2.26 19.59
N GLU A 104 -9.01 -3.49 19.78
CA GLU A 104 -9.84 -3.86 20.92
C GLU A 104 -9.08 -3.75 22.25
N GLU A 105 -7.80 -4.10 22.26
CA GLU A 105 -6.95 -4.04 23.45
C GLU A 105 -6.46 -2.64 23.79
N THR A 106 -6.14 -1.82 22.78
CA THR A 106 -5.45 -0.54 22.96
C THR A 106 -6.35 0.68 22.78
N GLY A 107 -7.50 0.52 22.12
CA GLY A 107 -8.33 1.63 21.65
C GLY A 107 -7.71 2.42 20.50
N ALA A 108 -6.67 1.90 19.84
CA ALA A 108 -6.00 2.57 18.74
C ALA A 108 -6.98 2.92 17.60
N GLN A 109 -6.81 4.11 17.04
CA GLN A 109 -7.57 4.59 15.91
C GLN A 109 -6.90 4.22 14.58
N VAL A 110 -5.58 4.03 14.61
CA VAL A 110 -4.74 3.59 13.51
C VAL A 110 -3.84 2.45 13.98
N VAL A 111 -3.83 1.33 13.26
CA VAL A 111 -2.82 0.29 13.46
C VAL A 111 -1.99 0.17 12.20
N THR A 112 -0.69 -0.02 12.37
CA THR A 112 0.24 -0.29 11.27
C THR A 112 0.87 -1.68 11.41
N ALA A 113 1.25 -2.30 10.29
CA ALA A 113 1.89 -3.60 10.24
C ALA A 113 3.37 -3.50 9.86
N ALA A 114 4.18 -4.42 10.36
CA ALA A 114 5.39 -4.83 9.66
C ALA A 114 5.00 -5.59 8.37
N ARG A 115 5.94 -5.69 7.41
CA ARG A 115 5.76 -6.42 6.15
C ARG A 115 6.96 -7.31 5.82
N ASN A 116 6.69 -8.41 5.15
CA ASN A 116 7.71 -9.20 4.47
C ASN A 116 7.96 -8.60 3.08
N ILE A 117 9.22 -8.58 2.66
CA ILE A 117 9.61 -8.19 1.32
C ILE A 117 9.88 -9.45 0.49
N PHE A 118 9.28 -9.50 -0.69
CA PHE A 118 9.50 -10.51 -1.71
C PHE A 118 10.09 -9.88 -2.96
N THR A 119 10.93 -10.64 -3.65
CA THR A 119 11.38 -10.32 -5.01
C THR A 119 10.26 -10.59 -6.02
N ALA A 120 10.42 -10.06 -7.24
CA ALA A 120 9.45 -10.27 -8.32
C ALA A 120 9.29 -11.75 -8.74
N ASP A 121 10.31 -12.58 -8.54
CA ASP A 121 10.27 -14.04 -8.77
C ASP A 121 9.73 -14.84 -7.57
N GLY A 122 9.27 -14.17 -6.51
CA GLY A 122 8.58 -14.79 -5.38
C GLY A 122 9.46 -15.31 -4.26
N ARG A 123 10.76 -14.98 -4.26
CA ARG A 123 11.67 -15.29 -3.15
C ARG A 123 11.53 -14.25 -2.04
N MET A 124 11.44 -14.69 -0.79
CA MET A 124 11.42 -13.78 0.35
C MET A 124 12.83 -13.22 0.60
N LEU A 125 12.96 -11.89 0.68
CA LEU A 125 14.19 -11.20 1.10
C LEU A 125 14.30 -11.13 2.63
N GLY A 126 13.20 -10.81 3.30
CA GLY A 126 13.13 -10.71 4.76
C GLY A 126 12.07 -9.73 5.25
N VAL A 127 12.05 -9.50 6.57
CA VAL A 127 11.14 -8.51 7.19
C VAL A 127 11.67 -7.10 6.92
N CYS A 128 10.80 -6.23 6.41
CA CYS A 128 11.11 -4.84 6.09
C CYS A 128 11.57 -4.07 7.33
N LYS A 129 12.65 -3.30 7.18
CA LYS A 129 13.21 -2.45 8.25
C LYS A 129 12.73 -0.99 8.19
N GLU A 130 12.12 -0.59 7.07
CA GLU A 130 11.67 0.79 6.83
C GLU A 130 10.24 1.06 7.35
N SER A 131 9.31 0.13 7.12
CA SER A 131 7.91 0.26 7.55
C SER A 131 7.76 -0.06 9.04
N ASN A 132 8.18 0.88 9.88
CA ASN A 132 8.34 0.69 11.33
C ASN A 132 7.25 1.38 12.16
N GLY A 133 6.29 2.05 11.53
CA GLY A 133 5.21 2.75 12.21
C GLY A 133 5.65 3.97 13.02
N VAL A 134 6.89 4.44 12.83
CA VAL A 134 7.46 5.62 13.50
C VAL A 134 7.94 6.63 12.46
N ASP A 135 8.96 6.26 11.69
CA ASP A 135 9.57 7.12 10.67
C ASP A 135 8.80 7.04 9.35
N PHE A 136 8.27 5.87 9.07
CA PHE A 136 7.58 5.55 7.84
C PHE A 136 6.64 4.37 8.05
N ASN A 137 5.55 4.36 7.27
CA ASN A 137 4.73 3.19 7.11
C ASN A 137 4.23 3.08 5.67
N ASP A 138 4.28 1.86 5.15
CA ASP A 138 3.74 1.55 3.85
C ASP A 138 2.24 1.76 3.77
N THR A 139 1.76 2.11 2.57
CA THR A 139 0.33 2.10 2.26
C THR A 139 -0.32 0.75 2.58
N ASN A 140 0.31 -0.37 2.21
CA ASN A 140 -0.23 -1.72 2.40
C ASN A 140 -0.37 -2.13 3.87
N CYS A 141 0.23 -1.37 4.78
CA CYS A 141 0.38 -1.75 6.18
C CYS A 141 -0.61 -1.04 7.10
N PHE A 142 -1.53 -0.22 6.58
CA PHE A 142 -2.48 0.52 7.42
C PHE A 142 -3.78 -0.23 7.68
N PHE A 143 -4.25 -0.12 8.92
CA PHE A 143 -5.62 -0.38 9.34
C PHE A 143 -6.16 0.87 10.04
N LEU A 144 -7.19 1.49 9.47
CA LEU A 144 -7.76 2.75 9.94
C LEU A 144 -9.16 2.50 10.46
N THR A 145 -9.45 2.91 11.69
CA THR A 145 -10.84 2.98 12.18
C THR A 145 -11.55 4.19 11.59
N ARG A 146 -12.88 4.20 11.66
CA ARG A 146 -13.73 5.32 11.17
C ARG A 146 -13.23 6.70 11.61
N SER A 147 -12.75 6.84 12.84
CA SER A 147 -12.26 8.12 13.37
C SER A 147 -11.00 8.64 12.66
N ALA A 148 -10.23 7.77 12.01
CA ALA A 148 -9.03 8.08 11.24
C ALA A 148 -9.28 8.22 9.73
N PHE A 149 -10.50 7.98 9.24
CA PHE A 149 -10.85 8.15 7.82
C PHE A 149 -10.54 9.54 7.24
N PRO A 150 -10.59 10.67 7.98
CA PRO A 150 -10.19 11.96 7.44
C PRO A 150 -8.76 11.97 6.86
N ALA A 151 -7.85 11.13 7.33
CA ALA A 151 -6.50 10.99 6.75
C ALA A 151 -6.52 10.57 5.28
N CYS A 152 -7.55 9.82 4.84
CA CYS A 152 -7.73 9.39 3.45
C CYS A 152 -7.90 10.56 2.47
N ALA A 153 -8.20 11.77 2.95
CA ALA A 153 -8.19 12.98 2.12
C ALA A 153 -6.82 13.25 1.48
N ALA A 154 -5.72 12.81 2.10
CA ALA A 154 -4.37 12.94 1.55
C ALA A 154 -4.16 12.14 0.26
N TRP A 155 -5.01 11.17 -0.05
CA TRP A 155 -5.00 10.49 -1.34
C TRP A 155 -5.49 11.40 -2.47
N LEU A 156 -6.52 12.23 -2.20
CA LEU A 156 -7.24 12.99 -3.22
C LEU A 156 -6.78 14.45 -3.36
N PHE A 157 -6.26 15.05 -2.29
CA PHE A 157 -6.05 16.49 -2.22
C PHE A 157 -4.60 16.92 -2.05
N LYS A 158 -3.64 16.00 -2.09
CA LYS A 158 -2.21 16.35 -2.12
C LYS A 158 -1.78 16.89 -3.48
N ASP A 159 -0.60 17.49 -3.53
CA ASP A 159 0.00 17.89 -4.79
C ASP A 159 0.28 16.64 -5.65
N PRO A 160 -0.23 16.54 -6.89
CA PRO A 160 0.00 15.38 -7.76
C PRO A 160 1.48 15.07 -8.01
N ARG A 161 2.37 16.06 -7.86
CA ARG A 161 3.82 15.89 -7.99
C ARG A 161 4.41 15.04 -6.85
N GLU A 162 3.68 14.85 -5.77
CA GLU A 162 4.10 14.04 -4.62
C GLU A 162 3.62 12.59 -4.70
N SER A 163 2.85 12.21 -5.73
CA SER A 163 2.31 10.85 -5.89
C SER A 163 3.36 9.75 -5.91
N ILE A 164 4.56 10.04 -6.44
CA ILE A 164 5.71 9.11 -6.40
C ILE A 164 6.14 8.72 -4.97
N SER A 165 5.80 9.55 -3.98
CA SER A 165 6.04 9.35 -2.56
C SER A 165 4.74 9.44 -1.75
N GLY A 166 3.63 8.97 -2.34
CA GLY A 166 2.28 9.15 -1.78
C GLY A 166 2.11 8.53 -0.40
N ASP A 167 2.79 7.41 -0.12
CA ASP A 167 2.85 6.76 1.18
C ASP A 167 3.44 7.65 2.29
N ARG A 168 4.48 8.42 1.98
CA ARG A 168 5.10 9.37 2.92
C ARG A 168 4.19 10.56 3.19
N VAL A 169 3.47 11.06 2.18
CA VAL A 169 2.48 12.12 2.37
C VAL A 169 1.33 11.61 3.22
N PHE A 170 0.85 10.39 2.95
CA PHE A 170 -0.20 9.76 3.72
C PHE A 170 0.21 9.52 5.18
N TRP A 171 1.42 9.03 5.43
CA TRP A 171 1.95 8.87 6.78
C TRP A 171 2.00 10.20 7.55
N ARG A 172 2.47 11.27 6.90
CA ARG A 172 2.44 12.62 7.50
C ARG A 172 1.02 13.09 7.83
N ALA A 173 0.03 12.78 7.00
CA ALA A 173 -1.36 13.11 7.27
C ALA A 173 -1.90 12.34 8.49
N VAL A 174 -1.53 11.06 8.64
CA VAL A 174 -1.84 10.27 9.84
C VAL A 174 -1.19 10.90 11.08
N GLN A 175 0.08 11.25 11.03
CA GLN A 175 0.79 11.89 12.15
C GLN A 175 0.18 13.24 12.53
N ALA A 176 -0.13 14.08 11.53
CA ALA A 176 -0.73 15.40 11.74
C ALA A 176 -2.17 15.32 12.29
N GLY A 177 -2.88 14.22 12.04
CA GLY A 177 -4.23 13.98 12.56
C GLY A 177 -4.30 13.70 14.06
N GLY A 178 -3.16 13.45 14.73
CA GLY A 178 -3.11 13.25 16.19
C GLY A 178 -3.80 11.98 16.68
N TYR A 179 -3.92 10.96 15.82
CA TYR A 179 -4.58 9.71 16.15
C TYR A 179 -3.78 8.88 17.16
N LEU A 180 -4.48 8.19 18.06
CA LEU A 180 -3.86 7.10 18.81
C LEU A 180 -3.48 6.00 17.82
N HIS A 181 -2.18 5.74 17.68
CA HIS A 181 -1.67 4.74 16.75
C HIS A 181 -0.85 3.66 17.47
N PHE A 182 -0.88 2.46 16.91
CA PHE A 182 -0.07 1.33 17.37
C PHE A 182 0.63 0.65 16.18
N HIS A 183 1.86 0.17 16.38
CA HIS A 183 2.59 -0.59 15.37
C HIS A 183 2.70 -2.05 15.76
N SER A 184 2.15 -2.93 14.93
CA SER A 184 2.30 -4.38 15.05
C SER A 184 3.61 -4.81 14.42
N THR A 185 4.48 -5.44 15.21
CA THR A 185 5.74 -6.02 14.74
C THR A 185 5.53 -7.35 13.98
N ALA A 186 4.30 -7.86 13.90
CA ALA A 186 3.99 -9.07 13.15
C ALA A 186 3.97 -8.77 11.64
N PRO A 187 4.83 -9.41 10.83
CA PRO A 187 4.93 -9.11 9.40
C PRO A 187 3.84 -9.84 8.61
N THR A 188 2.62 -9.30 8.62
CA THR A 188 1.42 -9.95 8.04
C THR A 188 1.04 -9.42 6.66
N VAL A 189 1.86 -8.55 6.08
CA VAL A 189 1.75 -8.07 4.70
C VAL A 189 2.91 -8.62 3.90
N ASN A 190 2.65 -9.16 2.71
CA ASN A 190 3.68 -9.64 1.80
C ASN A 190 3.76 -8.71 0.59
N TYR A 191 4.87 -7.96 0.53
CA TYR A 191 5.11 -6.90 -0.43
C TYR A 191 6.07 -7.38 -1.52
N VAL A 192 5.61 -7.42 -2.78
CA VAL A 192 6.46 -7.69 -3.95
C VAL A 192 7.20 -6.43 -4.32
N SER A 193 8.53 -6.46 -4.24
CA SER A 193 9.34 -5.29 -4.49
C SER A 193 9.94 -5.25 -5.88
N THR A 194 9.78 -4.08 -6.48
CA THR A 194 10.57 -3.62 -7.63
C THR A 194 11.52 -2.48 -7.27
N LEU A 195 11.73 -2.17 -5.98
CA LEU A 195 12.57 -1.06 -5.52
C LEU A 195 13.99 -1.52 -5.20
N ALA A 196 15.00 -0.81 -5.70
CA ALA A 196 16.40 -1.17 -5.48
C ALA A 196 16.79 -1.16 -4.00
N SER A 197 16.32 -0.16 -3.24
CA SER A 197 16.61 0.00 -1.81
C SER A 197 16.23 -1.23 -0.98
N HIS A 198 15.18 -1.95 -1.38
CA HIS A 198 14.78 -3.17 -0.68
C HIS A 198 15.78 -4.31 -0.87
N TYR A 199 16.41 -4.47 -2.04
CA TYR A 199 17.46 -5.48 -2.22
C TYR A 199 18.71 -5.09 -1.42
N GLU A 200 19.11 -3.82 -1.48
CA GLU A 200 20.27 -3.29 -0.75
C GLU A 200 20.09 -3.42 0.78
N MET A 201 18.88 -3.24 1.29
CA MET A 201 18.53 -3.42 2.71
C MET A 201 18.90 -4.81 3.27
N PHE A 202 18.94 -5.82 2.39
CA PHE A 202 19.32 -7.20 2.73
C PHE A 202 20.69 -7.60 2.17
N GLY A 203 21.48 -6.64 1.70
CA GLY A 203 22.83 -6.87 1.19
C GLY A 203 22.87 -7.55 -0.18
N GLU A 204 21.76 -7.52 -0.93
CA GLU A 204 21.69 -8.04 -2.28
C GLU A 204 21.98 -6.97 -3.33
N ILE A 205 22.41 -7.42 -4.51
CA ILE A 205 22.57 -6.55 -5.67
C ILE A 205 21.19 -6.42 -6.33
N PRO A 206 20.63 -5.20 -6.46
CA PRO A 206 19.36 -5.01 -7.12
C PRO A 206 19.42 -5.42 -8.61
N PRO A 207 18.34 -6.03 -9.15
CA PRO A 207 18.15 -6.15 -10.59
C PRO A 207 18.28 -4.80 -11.30
N ASP A 208 18.83 -4.80 -12.52
CA ASP A 208 19.11 -3.58 -13.28
C ASP A 208 17.85 -2.75 -13.62
N ASP A 209 16.70 -3.42 -13.72
CA ASP A 209 15.38 -2.85 -13.95
C ASP A 209 14.64 -2.45 -12.66
N SER A 210 15.24 -2.66 -11.48
CA SER A 210 14.70 -2.17 -10.22
C SER A 210 14.55 -0.66 -10.26
N LYS A 211 13.47 -0.15 -9.71
CA LYS A 211 13.13 1.26 -9.60
C LYS A 211 13.95 1.91 -8.48
N VAL A 212 14.46 3.10 -8.75
CA VAL A 212 15.09 4.00 -7.79
C VAL A 212 14.28 5.30 -7.78
N ILE A 213 13.85 5.71 -6.59
CA ILE A 213 13.20 7.01 -6.38
C ILE A 213 14.27 7.95 -5.83
N ALA A 214 14.69 8.92 -6.63
CA ALA A 214 15.75 9.85 -6.25
C ALA A 214 15.48 11.27 -6.73
N LYS A 215 16.02 12.25 -6.01
CA LYS A 215 16.05 13.64 -6.48
C LYS A 215 17.29 13.83 -7.35
N LEU A 216 17.08 13.83 -8.67
CA LEU A 216 18.18 13.94 -9.63
C LEU A 216 18.65 15.40 -9.78
N PRO A 217 19.95 15.64 -10.09
CA PRO A 217 20.45 16.99 -10.37
C PRO A 217 19.64 17.70 -11.45
N GLY A 218 19.26 18.94 -11.22
CA GLY A 218 18.45 19.73 -12.15
C GLY A 218 16.95 19.45 -12.10
N HIS A 219 16.48 18.52 -11.27
CA HIS A 219 15.05 18.27 -11.05
C HIS A 219 14.61 18.80 -9.68
N GLU A 220 13.51 19.56 -9.66
CA GLU A 220 12.93 20.06 -8.41
C GLU A 220 12.26 18.95 -7.58
N HIS A 221 11.72 17.93 -8.27
CA HIS A 221 10.95 16.83 -7.69
C HIS A 221 11.63 15.46 -7.87
N PHE A 222 11.26 14.49 -7.03
CA PHE A 222 11.71 13.10 -7.15
C PHE A 222 11.36 12.52 -8.52
N GLN A 223 12.26 11.70 -9.04
CA GLN A 223 12.11 10.97 -10.29
C GLN A 223 12.22 9.48 -10.01
N MET A 224 11.57 8.68 -10.86
CA MET A 224 11.74 7.23 -10.88
C MET A 224 12.61 6.85 -12.06
N VAL A 225 13.75 6.22 -11.80
CA VAL A 225 14.68 5.70 -12.82
C VAL A 225 15.00 4.24 -12.55
N SER A 226 15.56 3.53 -13.52
CA SER A 226 16.06 2.18 -13.26
C SER A 226 17.39 2.20 -12.49
N TYR A 227 17.69 1.13 -11.78
CA TYR A 227 18.92 0.97 -11.02
C TYR A 227 20.15 1.02 -11.92
N ALA A 228 20.06 0.45 -13.13
CA ALA A 228 21.12 0.58 -14.15
C ALA A 228 21.36 2.04 -14.56
N GLN A 229 20.31 2.81 -14.82
CA GLN A 229 20.41 4.23 -15.14
C GLN A 229 21.01 5.02 -13.97
N TYR A 230 20.57 4.74 -12.75
CA TYR A 230 21.07 5.37 -11.54
C TYR A 230 22.57 5.12 -11.32
N LYS A 231 23.02 3.87 -11.48
CA LYS A 231 24.45 3.51 -11.43
C LYS A 231 25.25 4.26 -12.50
N ALA A 232 24.75 4.34 -13.73
CA ALA A 232 25.42 5.03 -14.84
C ALA A 232 25.58 6.54 -14.59
N MET A 233 24.68 7.16 -13.80
CA MET A 233 24.76 8.56 -13.38
C MET A 233 25.77 8.80 -12.25
N GLY A 234 26.54 7.77 -11.85
CA GLY A 234 27.55 7.87 -10.80
C GLY A 234 27.02 7.69 -9.39
N GLY A 235 25.77 7.22 -9.23
CA GLY A 235 25.13 6.91 -7.95
C GLY A 235 25.31 8.04 -6.95
N ALA A 236 24.43 9.05 -6.99
CA ALA A 236 24.50 10.14 -6.01
C ALA A 236 24.48 9.54 -4.59
N SER A 237 25.63 9.60 -3.94
CA SER A 237 25.79 9.21 -2.55
C SER A 237 24.99 10.22 -1.72
N GLY A 238 23.85 9.80 -1.21
CA GLY A 238 22.98 10.63 -0.38
C GLY A 238 22.28 9.76 0.64
N ARG A 239 22.87 9.71 1.85
CA ARG A 239 22.19 9.28 3.09
C ARG A 239 21.01 10.19 3.39
#